data_AF-A0A540WXE5-F1
#
_entry.id   AF-A0A540WXE5-F1
#
_cell.length_a   1.000
_cell.length_b   1.000
_cell.length_c   1.000
_cell.angle_alpha   90.00
_cell.angle_beta   90.00
_cell.angle_gamma   90.00
#
_symmetry.space_group_name_H-M   'P 1'
#
loop_
_entity.id
_entity.type
_entity.pdbx_description
1 polymer ?
#
loop_
_entity_poly.entity_id
_entity_poly.type
_entity_poly.pdbx_seq_one_letter_code
_entity_poly.pdbx_strand_id
1 'polypeptide(L)'
;MPHALGFVLAVLAFYAAEVQGLFLFPLLMDGAEHPWRSGRALLRRAGGTAGAVGTVLMLAGVMLLGGLVGRGWVRCWCLGCLAVVHWYEDLRA
;
A
#
# COMPACT_ATOMS: atom_id res chain seq x y z
N MET A 1 -12.07 24.99 11.72
CA MET A 1 -10.88 24.17 11.45
C MET A 1 -10.81 22.78 12.14
N PRO A 2 -11.67 22.37 13.11
CA PRO A 2 -11.54 21.03 13.71
C PRO A 2 -11.97 19.89 12.78
N HIS A 3 -12.94 20.14 11.89
CA HIS A 3 -13.44 19.15 10.93
C HIS A 3 -12.39 18.72 9.90
N ALA A 4 -11.56 19.65 9.43
CA ALA A 4 -10.48 19.35 8.47
C ALA A 4 -9.39 18.48 9.09
N LEU A 5 -8.99 18.78 10.33
CA LEU A 5 -8.03 17.97 11.08
C LEU A 5 -8.59 16.57 11.37
N GLY A 6 -9.86 16.49 11.80
CA GLY A 6 -10.53 15.21 12.03
C GLY A 6 -10.60 14.35 10.76
N PHE A 7 -10.88 14.94 9.61
CA PHE A 7 -10.87 14.25 8.32
C PHE A 7 -9.49 13.70 7.96
N VAL A 8 -8.44 14.52 8.07
CA VAL A 8 -7.06 14.08 7.78
C VAL A 8 -6.65 12.92 8.70
N LEU A 9 -6.94 13.01 9.99
CA LEU A 9 -6.65 11.93 10.94
C LEU A 9 -7.43 10.66 10.62
N ALA A 10 -8.70 10.77 10.20
CA ALA A 10 -9.50 9.63 9.78
C ALA A 10 -8.91 8.95 8.53
N VAL A 11 -8.45 9.72 7.54
CA VAL A 11 -7.77 9.18 6.35
C VAL A 11 -6.48 8.46 6.75
N LEU A 12 -5.65 9.07 7.59
CA LEU A 12 -4.40 8.44 8.05
C LEU A 12 -4.66 7.17 8.86
N ALA A 13 -5.67 7.18 9.74
CA ALA A 13 -6.05 6.01 10.52
C ALA A 13 -6.60 4.87 9.64
N PHE A 14 -7.40 5.21 8.63
CA PHE A 14 -7.90 4.26 7.64
C PHE A 14 -6.73 3.58 6.91
N TYR A 15 -5.79 4.37 6.36
CA TYR A 15 -4.62 3.81 5.67
C TYR A 15 -3.72 3.01 6.61
N ALA A 16 -3.54 3.45 7.86
CA ALA A 16 -2.77 2.70 8.85
C ALA A 16 -3.37 1.32 9.18
N ALA A 17 -4.70 1.20 9.15
CA ALA A 17 -5.40 -0.07 9.27
C ALA A 17 -5.30 -0.90 7.98
N GLU A 18 -5.49 -0.28 6.82
CA GLU A 18 -5.49 -0.94 5.52
C GLU A 18 -4.11 -1.56 5.19
N VAL A 19 -3.00 -0.87 5.50
CA VAL A 19 -1.65 -1.40 5.22
C VAL A 19 -1.34 -2.69 5.97
N GLN A 20 -2.05 -3.01 7.06
CA GLN A 20 -1.90 -4.31 7.75
C GLN A 20 -2.35 -5.48 6.85
N GLY A 21 -3.25 -5.21 5.92
CA GLY A 21 -3.79 -6.16 4.93
C GLY A 21 -3.05 -6.16 3.59
N LEU A 22 -2.09 -5.25 3.38
CA LEU A 22 -1.50 -4.99 2.06
C LEU A 22 -0.94 -6.25 1.39
N PHE A 23 -0.24 -7.09 2.16
CA PHE A 23 0.42 -8.29 1.65
C PHE A 23 -0.40 -9.56 1.84
N LEU A 24 -1.64 -9.48 2.36
CA LEU A 24 -2.44 -10.69 2.58
C LEU A 24 -2.81 -11.39 1.27
N PHE A 25 -3.20 -10.62 0.25
CA PHE A 25 -3.55 -11.18 -1.04
C PHE A 25 -2.41 -12.01 -1.67
N PRO A 26 -1.20 -11.48 -1.87
CA PRO A 26 -0.10 -12.27 -2.44
C PRO A 26 0.31 -13.44 -1.52
N LEU A 27 0.30 -13.26 -0.19
CA LEU A 27 0.59 -14.36 0.75
C LEU A 27 -0.43 -15.50 0.66
N LEU A 28 -1.70 -15.21 0.42
CA LEU A 28 -2.74 -16.23 0.24
C LEU A 28 -2.56 -16.95 -1.10
N MET A 29 -2.19 -16.24 -2.15
CA MET A 29 -1.87 -16.83 -3.46
C MET A 29 -0.68 -17.79 -3.38
N ASP A 30 0.31 -17.46 -2.56
CA ASP A 30 1.49 -18.30 -2.32
C ASP A 30 1.26 -19.42 -1.29
N GLY A 31 0.04 -19.58 -0.79
CA GLY A 31 -0.32 -20.67 0.12
C GLY A 31 0.29 -20.55 1.52
N ALA A 32 0.58 -19.35 2.00
CA ALA A 32 1.17 -19.15 3.32
C ALA A 32 0.25 -19.70 4.43
N GLU A 33 0.78 -20.57 5.30
CA GLU A 33 0.03 -21.19 6.41
C GLU A 33 -0.50 -20.16 7.42
N HIS A 34 0.21 -19.04 7.60
CA HIS A 34 -0.10 -18.00 8.58
C HIS A 34 -0.03 -16.58 7.97
N PRO A 35 -0.96 -16.21 7.06
CA PRO A 35 -0.85 -15.02 6.22
C PRO A 35 -0.79 -13.71 7.03
N TRP A 36 -1.49 -13.62 8.16
CA TRP A 36 -1.43 -12.44 9.02
C TRP A 36 -0.09 -12.27 9.76
N ARG A 37 0.55 -13.37 10.17
CA ARG A 37 1.86 -13.30 10.85
C ARG A 37 2.95 -12.97 9.85
N SER A 38 2.95 -13.65 8.70
CA SER A 38 3.87 -13.39 7.60
C SER A 38 3.70 -11.97 7.05
N GLY A 39 2.46 -11.51 6.89
CA GLY A 39 2.13 -10.15 6.47
C GLY A 39 2.67 -9.08 7.41
N ARG A 40 2.54 -9.27 8.73
CA ARG A 40 3.14 -8.36 9.72
C ARG A 40 4.67 -8.41 9.76
N ALA A 41 5.29 -9.52 9.37
CA ALA A 41 6.74 -9.59 9.26
C ALA A 41 7.21 -8.80 8.03
N LEU A 42 6.54 -8.97 6.88
CA LEU A 42 6.79 -8.18 5.66
C LEU A 42 6.53 -6.69 5.90
N LEU A 43 5.44 -6.34 6.59
CA LEU A 43 5.15 -4.95 6.93
C LEU A 43 6.24 -4.32 7.80
N ARG A 44 6.84 -5.09 8.72
CA ARG A 44 7.98 -4.61 9.51
C ARG A 44 9.23 -4.40 8.64
N ARG A 45 9.50 -5.31 7.69
CA ARG A 45 10.59 -5.15 6.70
C ARG A 45 10.37 -3.94 5.79
N ALA A 46 9.11 -3.64 5.46
CA ALA A 46 8.67 -2.46 4.71
C ALA A 46 8.85 -1.11 5.45
N GLY A 47 9.49 -1.08 6.63
CA GLY A 47 9.62 0.13 7.45
C GLY A 47 8.45 0.34 8.44
N GLY A 48 7.68 -0.71 8.72
CA GLY A 48 6.53 -0.66 9.62
C GLY A 48 5.33 0.08 9.03
N THR A 49 4.31 0.31 9.87
CA THR A 49 3.05 0.95 9.45
C THR A 49 3.28 2.33 8.84
N ALA A 50 4.15 3.16 9.44
CA ALA A 50 4.40 4.51 8.94
C ALA A 50 5.11 4.51 7.57
N GLY A 51 6.14 3.67 7.40
CA GLY A 51 6.82 3.51 6.11
C GLY A 51 5.91 2.97 5.02
N ALA A 52 5.06 2.01 5.38
CA ALA A 52 4.10 1.43 4.45
C ALA A 52 3.01 2.42 4.03
N VAL A 53 2.45 3.18 4.96
CA VAL A 53 1.48 4.25 4.65
C VAL A 53 2.11 5.28 3.73
N GLY A 54 3.35 5.73 4.00
CA GLY A 54 4.05 6.66 3.12
C GLY A 54 4.20 6.13 1.69
N THR A 55 4.59 4.86 1.55
CA THR A 55 4.75 4.20 0.24
C THR A 55 3.42 4.05 -0.50
N VAL A 56 2.37 3.63 0.20
CA VAL A 56 1.02 3.50 -0.38
C VAL A 56 0.47 4.86 -0.81
N LEU A 57 0.65 5.90 0.01
CA LEU A 57 0.22 7.26 -0.35
C LEU A 57 0.99 7.78 -1.57
N MET A 58 2.28 7.49 -1.68
CA MET A 58 3.07 7.82 -2.88
C MET A 58 2.54 7.09 -4.12
N LEU A 59 2.29 5.78 -4.03
CA LEU A 59 1.73 4.98 -5.13
C LEU A 59 0.34 5.47 -5.53
N ALA A 60 -0.54 5.73 -4.57
CA ALA A 60 -1.86 6.32 -4.79
C ALA A 60 -1.73 7.68 -5.49
N GLY A 61 -0.77 8.51 -5.08
CA GLY A 61 -0.44 9.77 -5.76
C GLY A 61 -0.07 9.57 -7.22
N VAL A 62 0.79 8.58 -7.54
CA VAL A 62 1.16 8.25 -8.93
C VAL A 62 -0.06 7.74 -9.73
N MET A 63 -0.91 6.93 -9.13
CA MET A 63 -2.10 6.38 -9.79
C MET A 63 -3.13 7.48 -10.10
N LEU A 64 -3.34 8.41 -9.17
CA LEU A 64 -4.31 9.51 -9.31
C LEU A 64 -3.78 10.64 -10.20
N LEU A 65 -2.52 11.07 -10.00
CA LEU A 65 -1.94 12.20 -10.72
C LEU A 65 -1.32 11.79 -12.06
N GLY A 66 -0.95 10.53 -12.24
CA GLY A 66 -0.39 10.04 -13.51
C GLY A 66 -1.35 10.18 -14.68
N GLY A 67 -2.66 10.08 -14.41
CA GLY A 67 -3.71 10.39 -15.37
C GLY A 67 -3.75 11.87 -15.79
N LEU A 68 -3.43 12.79 -14.88
CA LEU A 68 -3.45 14.24 -15.12
C LEU A 68 -2.26 14.73 -15.96
N VAL A 69 -1.12 14.03 -15.93
CA VAL A 69 0.08 14.36 -16.72
C VAL A 69 0.03 13.72 -18.13
N GLY A 70 -1.13 13.23 -18.57
CA GLY A 70 -1.28 12.59 -19.89
C GLY A 70 -0.57 11.24 -20.02
N ARG A 71 -0.16 10.61 -18.90
CA ARG A 71 0.51 9.31 -18.89
C ARG A 71 -0.47 8.12 -18.91
N GLY A 72 -1.78 8.39 -18.99
CA GLY A 72 -2.85 7.39 -19.10
C GLY A 72 -3.24 6.80 -17.74
N TRP A 73 -4.51 7.00 -17.35
CA TRP A 73 -5.06 6.55 -16.06
C TRP A 73 -4.91 5.05 -15.84
N VAL A 74 -5.34 4.24 -16.81
CA VAL A 74 -5.23 2.77 -16.75
C VAL A 74 -3.78 2.32 -16.63
N ARG A 75 -2.87 2.96 -17.37
CA ARG A 75 -1.44 2.61 -17.32
C ARG A 75 -0.86 2.89 -15.93
N CYS A 76 -1.11 4.07 -15.38
CA CYS A 76 -0.64 4.43 -14.04
C CYS A 76 -1.27 3.55 -12.95
N TRP A 77 -2.53 3.16 -13.12
CA TRP A 77 -3.20 2.20 -12.24
C TRP A 77 -2.51 0.83 -12.28
N CYS A 78 -2.31 0.26 -13.48
CA CYS A 78 -1.61 -1.02 -13.65
C CYS A 78 -0.18 -0.97 -13.10
N LEU A 79 0.55 0.13 -13.31
CA LEU A 79 1.89 0.32 -12.74
C LEU A 79 1.86 0.37 -11.22
N GLY A 80 0.87 1.01 -10.61
CA GLY A 80 0.68 1.02 -9.17
C GLY A 80 0.44 -0.38 -8.62
N CYS A 81 -0.45 -1.16 -9.25
CA CYS A 81 -0.68 -2.56 -8.87
C CYS A 81 0.60 -3.40 -9.02
N LEU A 82 1.32 -3.26 -10.12
CA LEU A 82 2.55 -4.00 -10.39
C LEU A 82 3.67 -3.61 -9.41
N ALA A 83 3.75 -2.34 -9.02
CA ALA A 83 4.69 -1.87 -8.01
C ALA A 83 4.45 -2.50 -6.64
N VAL A 84 3.19 -2.71 -6.23
CA VAL A 84 2.86 -3.42 -4.98
C VAL A 84 3.29 -4.89 -5.04
N VAL A 85 3.07 -5.56 -6.17
CA VAL A 85 3.51 -6.95 -6.37
C VAL A 85 5.03 -7.04 -6.37
N HIS A 86 5.72 -6.15 -7.08
CA HIS A 86 7.17 -6.13 -7.12
C HIS A 86 7.76 -5.84 -5.72
N TRP A 87 7.16 -4.92 -4.98
CA TRP A 87 7.55 -4.65 -3.60
C TRP A 87 7.37 -5.85 -2.68
N TYR A 88 6.31 -6.63 -2.87
CA TYR A 88 6.12 -7.89 -2.14
C TYR A 88 7.25 -8.89 -2.44
N GLU A 89 7.62 -9.07 -3.71
CA GLU A 89 8.74 -9.93 -4.12
C GLU A 89 10.07 -9.47 -3.51
N ASP A 90 10.36 -8.17 -3.57
CA ASP A 90 11.58 -7.58 -2.99
C ASP A 90 11.70 -7.79 -1.48
N LEU A 91 10.58 -7.73 -0.74
CA LEU A 91 10.57 -7.95 0.71
C LEU A 91 10.72 -9.43 1.10
N ARG A 92 10.46 -10.34 0.16
CA ARG A 92 10.59 -11.78 0.33
C ARG A 92 11.98 -12.32 -0.01
N ALA A 93 12.68 -11.69 -0.95
CA ALA A 93 14.08 -11.97 -1.27
C ALA A 93 15.00 -11.82 -0.04
#